data_AF-A0AAC9Z9C8-F1
#
_entry.id   AF-A0AAC9Z9C8-F1
#
_cell.length_a   1.000
_cell.length_b   1.000
_cell.length_c   1.000
_cell.angle_alpha   90.00
_cell.angle_beta   90.00
_cell.angle_gamma   90.00
#
_symmetry.space_group_name_H-M   'P 1'
#
loop_
_entity.id
_entity.type
_entity.pdbx_description
1 polymer ?
#
loop_
_entity_poly.entity_id
_entity_poly.type
_entity_poly.pdbx_seq_one_letter_code
_entity_poly.pdbx_strand_id
1 'polypeptide(L)'
;MDCVETVRRMRPSGDRHVALVGLFLRTFDAASYCLRSAMSGNYTGSAMYARDILETQFLLSYLLDERGRPEAWLLSDPKKSPEEYKPVVIRKYLDNRDGFTERKREQNYKALSVLGTHPSPGGLELKRDGTKSIRSGPFKQRDTFIQCIQEAARVILPLSGMLRGYCVAEIKDGRKFSTRLALILQRTKEKYLRG
;
A
#
# COMPACT_ATOMS: atom_id res chain seq x y z
N MET A 1 -2.87 -4.83 35.70
CA MET A 1 -3.08 -4.99 34.24
C MET A 1 -1.71 -4.91 33.60
N ASP A 2 -1.27 -5.94 32.88
CA ASP A 2 0.05 -5.98 32.25
C ASP A 2 0.18 -4.86 31.21
N CYS A 3 1.38 -4.26 31.08
CA CYS A 3 1.72 -3.31 30.03
C CYS A 3 1.41 -3.90 28.65
N VAL A 4 1.63 -5.19 28.42
CA VAL A 4 1.34 -5.85 27.14
C VAL A 4 -0.17 -5.91 26.88
N GLU A 5 -0.96 -6.29 27.87
CA GLU A 5 -2.42 -6.35 27.78
C GLU A 5 -3.03 -4.95 27.59
N THR A 6 -2.43 -3.95 28.23
CA THR A 6 -2.78 -2.54 28.08
C THR A 6 -2.44 -2.04 26.67
N VAL A 7 -1.28 -2.41 26.12
CA VAL A 7 -0.84 -2.12 24.75
C VAL A 7 -1.77 -2.78 23.72
N ARG A 8 -2.18 -4.04 23.94
CA ARG A 8 -3.11 -4.77 23.05
C ARG A 8 -4.50 -4.14 22.99
N ARG A 9 -4.95 -3.53 24.10
CA ARG A 9 -6.27 -2.88 24.20
C ARG A 9 -6.26 -1.42 23.76
N MET A 10 -5.09 -0.81 23.59
CA MET A 10 -4.96 0.58 23.17
C MET A 10 -5.25 0.72 21.68
N ARG A 11 -6.31 1.47 21.36
CA ARG A 11 -6.68 1.75 19.97
C ARG A 11 -5.89 2.96 19.45
N PRO A 12 -5.34 2.89 18.23
CA PRO A 12 -5.16 4.04 17.35
C PRO A 12 -6.14 5.19 17.64
N SER A 13 -5.66 6.39 17.94
CA SER A 13 -6.51 7.55 18.25
C SER A 13 -6.12 8.76 17.43
N GLY A 14 -7.13 9.46 16.88
CA GLY A 14 -6.97 10.66 16.06
C GLY A 14 -7.12 10.37 14.58
N ASP A 15 -7.84 11.26 13.88
CA ASP A 15 -8.26 11.08 12.49
C ASP A 15 -7.09 10.83 11.55
N ARG A 16 -5.96 11.54 11.75
CA ARG A 16 -4.74 11.32 10.97
C ARG A 16 -4.24 9.89 11.03
N HIS A 17 -4.20 9.36 12.25
CA HIS A 17 -3.67 8.05 12.52
C HIS A 17 -4.65 6.97 12.02
N VAL A 18 -5.96 7.18 12.20
CA VAL A 18 -7.01 6.31 11.63
C VAL A 18 -6.87 6.24 10.10
N ALA A 19 -6.70 7.37 9.43
CA ALA A 19 -6.52 7.44 7.99
C ALA A 19 -5.27 6.68 7.53
N LEU A 20 -4.10 7.04 8.07
CA LEU A 20 -2.81 6.50 7.62
C LEU A 20 -2.63 5.04 8.01
N VAL A 21 -2.88 4.67 9.27
CA VAL A 21 -2.73 3.28 9.72
C VAL A 21 -3.81 2.38 9.11
N GLY A 22 -5.04 2.88 8.90
CA GLY A 22 -6.06 2.14 8.17
C GLY A 22 -5.62 1.74 6.77
N LEU A 23 -4.99 2.66 6.02
CA LEU A 23 -4.43 2.38 4.71
C LEU A 23 -3.21 1.43 4.76
N PHE A 24 -2.34 1.55 5.76
CA PHE A 24 -1.24 0.59 5.98
C PHE A 24 -1.75 -0.83 6.30
N LEU A 25 -2.79 -0.96 7.13
CA LEU A 25 -3.38 -2.26 7.45
C LEU A 25 -4.05 -2.88 6.23
N ARG A 26 -4.80 -2.08 5.45
CA ARG A 26 -5.38 -2.54 4.18
C ARG A 26 -4.31 -3.10 3.24
N THR A 27 -3.17 -2.43 3.13
CA THR A 27 -2.09 -2.87 2.24
C THR A 27 -1.35 -4.10 2.75
N PHE A 28 -1.31 -4.33 4.07
CA PHE A 28 -0.82 -5.57 4.65
C PHE A 28 -1.67 -6.77 4.23
N ASP A 29 -3.01 -6.64 4.30
CA ASP A 29 -3.94 -7.66 3.84
C ASP A 29 -3.78 -7.89 2.32
N ALA A 30 -3.74 -6.82 1.53
CA ALA A 30 -3.53 -6.89 0.09
C ALA A 30 -2.20 -7.57 -0.29
N ALA A 31 -1.12 -7.33 0.47
CA ALA A 31 0.18 -7.97 0.26
C ALA A 31 0.10 -9.49 0.49
N SER A 32 -0.59 -9.92 1.56
CA SER A 32 -0.85 -11.34 1.83
C SER A 32 -1.63 -11.98 0.69
N TYR A 33 -2.70 -11.34 0.22
CA TYR A 33 -3.49 -11.86 -0.90
C TYR A 33 -2.73 -11.86 -2.23
N CYS A 34 -1.89 -10.86 -2.48
CA CYS A 34 -1.03 -10.79 -3.66
C CYS A 34 -0.11 -12.02 -3.71
N LEU A 35 0.62 -12.28 -2.63
CA LEU A 35 1.54 -13.40 -2.54
C LEU A 35 0.83 -14.76 -2.63
N ARG A 36 -0.28 -14.94 -1.90
CA ARG A 36 -1.10 -16.16 -1.98
C ARG A 36 -1.65 -16.40 -3.38
N SER A 37 -2.06 -15.34 -4.08
CA SER A 37 -2.55 -15.44 -5.46
C SER A 37 -1.44 -15.88 -6.41
N ALA A 38 -0.22 -15.34 -6.27
CA ALA A 38 0.94 -15.80 -7.04
C ALA A 38 1.25 -17.28 -6.77
N MET A 39 1.32 -17.69 -5.49
CA MET A 39 1.66 -19.05 -5.08
C MET A 39 0.62 -20.11 -5.46
N SER A 40 -0.65 -19.71 -5.59
CA SER A 40 -1.74 -20.58 -6.07
C SER A 40 -1.87 -20.61 -7.60
N GLY A 41 -0.98 -19.92 -8.33
CA GLY A 41 -1.03 -19.80 -9.80
C GLY A 41 -2.11 -18.85 -10.32
N ASN A 42 -2.83 -18.16 -9.43
CA ASN A 42 -3.76 -17.09 -9.78
C ASN A 42 -3.00 -15.78 -10.07
N TYR A 43 -2.24 -15.75 -11.17
CA TYR A 43 -1.42 -14.60 -11.56
C TYR A 43 -2.26 -13.35 -11.84
N THR A 44 -3.46 -13.49 -12.41
CA THR A 44 -4.42 -12.38 -12.56
C THR A 44 -4.78 -11.76 -11.21
N GLY A 45 -5.08 -12.60 -10.21
CA GLY A 45 -5.31 -12.14 -8.83
C GLY A 45 -4.08 -11.46 -8.24
N SER A 46 -2.88 -11.99 -8.49
CA SER A 46 -1.63 -11.33 -8.07
C SER A 46 -1.49 -9.93 -8.66
N ALA A 47 -1.69 -9.77 -9.97
CA ALA A 47 -1.61 -8.47 -10.63
C ALA A 47 -2.69 -7.49 -10.13
N MET A 48 -3.90 -7.97 -9.83
CA MET A 48 -4.97 -7.18 -9.26
C MET A 48 -4.60 -6.61 -7.87
N TYR A 49 -4.09 -7.44 -6.97
CA TYR A 49 -3.66 -6.97 -5.64
C TYR A 49 -2.41 -6.09 -5.72
N ALA A 50 -1.46 -6.38 -6.60
CA ALA A 50 -0.31 -5.52 -6.83
C ALA A 50 -0.75 -4.11 -7.29
N ARG A 51 -1.77 -4.02 -8.15
CA ARG A 51 -2.36 -2.74 -8.58
C ARG A 51 -2.95 -1.96 -7.40
N ASP A 52 -3.70 -2.64 -6.54
CA ASP A 52 -4.33 -2.02 -5.36
C ASP A 52 -3.29 -1.48 -4.36
N ILE A 53 -2.21 -2.25 -4.14
CA ILE A 53 -1.08 -1.82 -3.30
C ILE A 53 -0.40 -0.59 -3.91
N LEU A 54 -0.13 -0.60 -5.23
CA LEU A 54 0.51 0.51 -5.94
C LEU A 54 -0.31 1.81 -5.83
N GLU A 55 -1.62 1.74 -6.09
CA GLU A 55 -2.49 2.92 -5.97
C GLU A 55 -2.61 3.40 -4.51
N THR A 56 -2.68 2.47 -3.55
CA THR A 56 -2.70 2.85 -2.13
C THR A 56 -1.38 3.49 -1.69
N GLN A 57 -0.24 3.05 -2.24
CA GLN A 57 1.05 3.70 -2.03
C GLN A 57 1.04 5.14 -2.54
N PHE A 58 0.47 5.39 -3.73
CA PHE A 58 0.32 6.76 -4.25
C PHE A 58 -0.57 7.61 -3.36
N LEU A 59 -1.71 7.08 -2.91
CA LEU A 59 -2.58 7.77 -1.95
C LEU A 59 -1.84 8.08 -0.65
N LEU A 60 -1.14 7.12 -0.05
CA LEU A 60 -0.36 7.34 1.16
C LEU A 60 0.72 8.42 0.96
N SER A 61 1.42 8.40 -0.17
CA SER A 61 2.44 9.40 -0.49
C SER A 61 1.84 10.79 -0.63
N TYR A 62 0.66 10.88 -1.24
CA TYR A 62 -0.09 12.12 -1.34
C TYR A 62 -0.54 12.61 0.04
N LEU A 63 -1.18 11.76 0.84
CA LEU A 63 -1.65 12.13 2.18
C LEU A 63 -0.52 12.54 3.13
N LEU A 64 0.66 11.93 3.02
CA LEU A 64 1.82 12.25 3.87
C LEU A 64 2.51 13.56 3.49
N ASP A 65 2.30 14.07 2.28
CA ASP A 65 2.99 15.25 1.74
C ASP A 65 2.59 16.55 2.45
N GLU A 66 1.34 16.66 2.91
CA GLU A 66 0.81 17.85 3.56
C GLU A 66 0.15 17.54 4.92
N ARG A 67 0.29 18.48 5.86
CA ARG A 67 -0.38 18.40 7.16
C ARG A 67 -1.89 18.62 6.99
N GLY A 68 -2.70 17.87 7.73
CA GLY A 68 -4.18 17.96 7.68
C GLY A 68 -4.83 17.20 6.52
N ARG A 69 -4.08 16.82 5.49
CA ARG A 69 -4.59 16.09 4.32
C ARG A 69 -5.16 14.70 4.67
N PRO A 70 -4.52 13.87 5.53
CA PRO A 70 -5.11 12.60 5.97
C PRO A 70 -6.45 12.76 6.69
N GLU A 71 -6.55 13.78 7.54
CA GLU A 71 -7.77 14.11 8.30
C GLU A 71 -8.89 14.55 7.35
N ALA A 72 -8.59 15.47 6.42
CA ALA A 72 -9.55 15.92 5.41
C ALA A 72 -10.02 14.77 4.50
N TRP A 73 -9.12 13.87 4.11
CA TRP A 73 -9.47 12.68 3.35
C TRP A 73 -10.42 11.76 4.14
N LEU A 74 -10.14 11.50 5.42
CA LEU A 74 -10.99 10.65 6.25
C LEU A 74 -12.40 11.22 6.45
N LEU A 75 -12.50 12.55 6.55
CA LEU A 75 -13.76 13.27 6.72
C LEU A 75 -14.52 13.49 5.40
N SER A 76 -13.92 13.15 4.26
CA SER A 76 -14.57 13.31 2.96
C SER A 76 -15.77 12.37 2.80
N ASP A 77 -16.84 12.85 2.16
CA ASP A 77 -18.03 12.05 1.90
C ASP A 77 -17.70 10.93 0.89
N PRO A 78 -17.82 9.64 1.27
CA PRO A 78 -17.53 8.53 0.36
C PRO A 78 -18.43 8.52 -0.88
N LYS A 79 -19.64 9.08 -0.79
CA LYS A 79 -20.60 9.17 -1.91
C LYS A 79 -20.28 10.31 -2.87
N LYS A 80 -19.46 11.28 -2.45
CA LYS A 80 -19.03 12.45 -3.22
C LYS A 80 -17.52 12.57 -3.18
N SER A 81 -16.82 11.47 -3.49
CA SER A 81 -15.36 11.39 -3.46
C SER A 81 -14.75 12.63 -4.14
N PRO A 82 -14.08 13.51 -3.38
CA PRO A 82 -13.58 14.77 -3.91
C PRO A 82 -12.62 14.55 -5.08
N GLU A 83 -12.69 15.43 -6.09
CA GLU A 83 -11.85 15.35 -7.29
C GLU A 83 -10.35 15.22 -6.96
N GLU A 84 -9.89 15.91 -5.91
CA GLU A 84 -8.50 15.89 -5.44
C GLU A 84 -8.00 14.51 -5.00
N TYR A 85 -8.89 13.61 -4.56
CA TYR A 85 -8.54 12.26 -4.13
C TYR A 85 -8.71 11.21 -5.23
N LYS A 86 -9.07 11.63 -6.45
CA LYS A 86 -9.15 10.69 -7.58
C LYS A 86 -7.75 10.16 -7.90
N PRO A 87 -7.61 8.84 -8.17
CA PRO A 87 -6.31 8.23 -8.47
C PRO A 87 -5.51 8.93 -9.57
N VAL A 88 -6.18 9.40 -10.62
CA VAL A 88 -5.53 10.13 -11.73
C VAL A 88 -4.97 11.49 -11.30
N VAL A 89 -5.67 12.19 -10.40
CA VAL A 89 -5.24 13.50 -9.88
C VAL A 89 -4.04 13.31 -8.97
N ILE A 90 -4.09 12.31 -8.08
CA ILE A 90 -2.97 11.93 -7.21
C ILE A 90 -1.73 11.57 -8.01
N ARG A 91 -1.85 10.73 -9.05
CA ARG A 91 -0.69 10.36 -9.89
C ARG A 91 -0.05 11.58 -10.57
N LYS A 92 -0.87 12.48 -11.15
CA LYS A 92 -0.38 13.73 -11.75
C LYS A 92 0.31 14.61 -10.72
N TYR A 93 -0.26 14.75 -9.54
CA TYR A 93 0.35 15.51 -8.45
C TYR A 93 1.75 14.95 -8.10
N LEU A 94 1.85 13.64 -7.89
CA LEU A 94 3.12 13.00 -7.51
C LEU A 94 4.15 13.05 -8.65
N ASP A 95 3.72 12.90 -9.90
CA ASP A 95 4.59 13.06 -11.07
C ASP A 95 5.15 14.48 -11.12
N ASN A 96 4.31 15.50 -10.91
CA ASN A 96 4.78 16.88 -10.86
C ASN A 96 5.71 17.15 -9.66
N ARG A 97 5.36 16.66 -8.46
CA ARG A 97 6.18 16.82 -7.24
C ARG A 97 7.59 16.24 -7.41
N ASP A 98 7.67 15.07 -8.05
CA ASP A 98 8.94 14.34 -8.19
C ASP A 98 9.66 14.66 -9.52
N GLY A 99 9.13 15.58 -10.34
CA GLY A 99 9.72 16.00 -11.61
C GLY A 99 9.63 14.95 -12.74
N PHE A 100 8.69 14.01 -12.67
CA PHE A 100 8.52 12.96 -13.67
C PHE A 100 7.61 13.42 -14.82
N THR A 101 8.16 13.54 -16.02
CA THR A 101 7.43 13.96 -17.23
C THR A 101 6.85 12.78 -18.02
N GLU A 102 7.43 11.58 -17.88
CA GLU A 102 7.08 10.39 -18.67
C GLU A 102 5.81 9.67 -18.18
N ARG A 103 5.17 10.13 -17.11
CA ARG A 103 3.96 9.51 -16.50
C ARG A 103 4.10 8.02 -16.19
N LYS A 104 5.28 7.59 -15.71
CA LYS A 104 5.56 6.18 -15.38
C LYS A 104 4.57 5.58 -14.38
N ARG A 105 4.01 6.39 -13.48
CA ARG A 105 2.98 5.94 -12.53
C ARG A 105 1.71 5.46 -13.23
N GLU A 106 1.25 6.23 -14.21
CA GLU A 106 0.09 5.87 -15.03
C GLU A 106 0.37 4.62 -15.87
N GLN A 107 1.57 4.52 -16.45
CA GLN A 107 1.97 3.36 -17.24
C GLN A 107 1.99 2.07 -16.39
N ASN A 108 2.61 2.12 -15.20
CA ASN A 108 2.65 0.98 -14.28
C ASN A 108 1.25 0.56 -13.83
N TYR A 109 0.40 1.52 -13.45
CA TYR A 109 -1.00 1.25 -13.13
C TYR A 109 -1.73 0.58 -14.30
N LYS A 110 -1.59 1.14 -15.52
CA LYS A 110 -2.29 0.64 -16.70
C LYS A 110 -1.86 -0.78 -17.04
N ALA A 111 -0.57 -1.09 -16.95
CA ALA A 111 -0.06 -2.45 -17.16
C ALA A 111 -0.70 -3.45 -16.19
N LEU A 112 -0.68 -3.17 -14.89
CA LEU A 112 -1.30 -4.02 -13.88
C LEU A 112 -2.83 -4.11 -14.04
N SER A 113 -3.48 -3.02 -14.42
CA SER A 113 -4.93 -2.98 -14.65
C SER A 113 -5.35 -3.85 -15.85
N VAL A 114 -4.61 -3.77 -16.95
CA VAL A 114 -4.82 -4.59 -18.16
C VAL A 114 -4.64 -6.07 -17.86
N LEU A 115 -3.57 -6.42 -17.14
CA LEU A 115 -3.25 -7.80 -16.80
C LEU A 115 -4.20 -8.40 -15.73
N GLY A 116 -4.56 -7.61 -14.72
CA GLY A 116 -5.23 -8.09 -13.52
C GLY A 116 -6.75 -7.91 -13.49
N THR A 117 -7.30 -6.92 -14.20
CA THR A 117 -8.69 -6.48 -13.96
C THR A 117 -9.55 -6.23 -15.21
N HIS A 118 -8.94 -5.95 -16.36
CA HIS A 118 -9.72 -5.73 -17.58
C HIS A 118 -9.95 -7.05 -18.34
N PRO A 119 -11.17 -7.31 -18.84
CA PRO A 119 -11.45 -8.42 -19.75
C PRO A 119 -10.86 -8.11 -21.13
N SER A 120 -9.53 -8.11 -21.21
CA SER A 120 -8.75 -7.74 -22.38
C SER A 120 -7.87 -8.92 -22.83
N PRO A 121 -7.42 -8.95 -24.09
CA PRO A 121 -6.48 -9.96 -24.55
C PRO A 121 -5.21 -10.03 -23.69
N GLY A 122 -4.73 -8.89 -23.18
CA GLY A 122 -3.58 -8.84 -22.27
C GLY A 122 -3.81 -9.60 -20.95
N GLY A 123 -5.04 -9.58 -20.42
CA GLY A 123 -5.38 -10.34 -19.21
C GLY A 123 -5.35 -11.87 -19.42
N LEU A 124 -5.54 -12.33 -20.66
CA LEU A 124 -5.43 -13.75 -21.01
C LEU A 124 -3.98 -14.25 -21.04
N GLU A 125 -2.99 -13.36 -21.21
CA GLU A 125 -1.58 -13.72 -21.16
C GLU A 125 -1.22 -14.34 -19.80
N LEU A 126 -1.76 -13.79 -18.70
CA LEU A 126 -1.59 -14.36 -17.36
C LEU A 126 -2.31 -15.69 -17.14
N LYS A 127 -3.06 -16.19 -18.13
CA LYS A 127 -3.70 -17.50 -18.14
C LYS A 127 -2.97 -18.51 -19.04
N ARG A 128 -1.97 -18.08 -19.82
CA ARG A 128 -1.15 -19.01 -20.61
C ARG A 128 -0.23 -19.85 -19.74
N ASP A 129 0.11 -21.04 -20.23
CA ASP A 129 1.04 -21.99 -19.60
C ASP A 129 2.46 -21.93 -20.21
N GLY A 130 2.79 -20.83 -20.89
CA GLY A 130 4.01 -20.68 -21.69
C GLY A 130 3.85 -21.18 -23.14
N THR A 131 2.71 -21.79 -23.49
CA THR A 131 2.33 -22.14 -24.85
C THR A 131 1.10 -21.34 -25.32
N LYS A 132 0.45 -21.75 -26.41
CA LYS A 132 -0.84 -21.18 -26.85
C LYS A 132 -2.02 -21.63 -25.98
N SER A 133 -1.83 -22.59 -25.08
CA SER A 133 -2.89 -23.14 -24.24
C SER A 133 -3.19 -22.24 -23.04
N ILE A 134 -4.47 -22.15 -22.68
CA ILE A 134 -4.93 -21.45 -21.47
C ILE A 134 -5.14 -22.48 -20.36
N ARG A 135 -4.54 -22.24 -19.20
CA ARG A 135 -4.70 -23.07 -18.00
C ARG A 135 -5.03 -22.23 -16.78
N SER A 136 -5.78 -22.83 -15.86
CA SER A 136 -6.01 -22.30 -14.52
C SER A 136 -5.45 -23.29 -13.50
N GLY A 137 -5.06 -22.79 -12.31
CA GLY A 137 -4.46 -23.60 -11.26
C GLY A 137 -2.99 -23.26 -10.97
N PRO A 138 -2.39 -23.93 -9.96
CA PRO A 138 -1.08 -23.60 -9.43
C PRO A 138 0.06 -23.88 -10.42
N PHE A 139 1.10 -23.04 -10.35
CA PHE A 139 2.39 -23.22 -11.03
C PHE A 139 2.35 -23.48 -12.54
N LYS A 140 1.34 -22.96 -13.24
CA LYS A 140 1.18 -23.17 -14.69
C LYS A 140 2.35 -22.70 -15.55
N GLN A 141 3.15 -21.74 -15.07
CA GLN A 141 4.39 -21.32 -15.72
C GLN A 141 5.35 -20.73 -14.68
N ARG A 142 6.57 -21.27 -14.61
CA ARG A 142 7.60 -20.85 -13.64
C ARG A 142 7.97 -19.38 -13.79
N ASP A 143 8.17 -18.91 -15.01
CA ASP A 143 8.63 -17.54 -15.27
C ASP A 143 7.57 -16.51 -14.86
N THR A 144 6.31 -16.77 -15.18
CA THR A 144 5.19 -15.91 -14.78
C THR A 144 5.02 -15.88 -13.26
N PHE A 145 5.22 -17.03 -12.59
CA PHE A 145 5.27 -17.06 -11.14
C PHE A 145 6.38 -16.14 -10.59
N ILE A 146 7.61 -16.25 -11.11
CA ILE A 146 8.73 -15.40 -10.69
C ILE A 146 8.43 -13.92 -10.93
N GLN A 147 7.88 -13.57 -12.09
CA GLN A 147 7.47 -12.20 -12.42
C GLN A 147 6.40 -11.66 -11.46
N CYS A 148 5.40 -12.48 -11.09
CA CYS A 148 4.40 -12.08 -10.09
C CYS A 148 5.03 -11.80 -8.72
N ILE A 149 5.98 -12.62 -8.28
CA ILE A 149 6.71 -12.40 -7.02
C ILE A 149 7.56 -11.13 -7.09
N GLN A 150 8.26 -10.91 -8.20
CA GLN A 150 9.06 -9.70 -8.42
C GLN A 150 8.19 -8.44 -8.41
N GLU A 151 7.04 -8.47 -9.08
CA GLU A 151 6.12 -7.34 -9.11
C GLU A 151 5.48 -7.08 -7.75
N ALA A 152 5.13 -8.13 -7.00
CA ALA A 152 4.68 -7.99 -5.61
C ALA A 152 5.76 -7.32 -4.75
N ALA A 153 7.02 -7.76 -4.85
CA ALA A 153 8.13 -7.13 -4.14
C ALA A 153 8.31 -5.66 -4.53
N ARG A 154 8.18 -5.34 -5.83
CA ARG A 154 8.31 -3.98 -6.37
C ARG A 154 7.31 -3.00 -5.74
N VAL A 155 6.09 -3.43 -5.46
CA VAL A 155 5.06 -2.57 -4.85
C VAL A 155 5.08 -2.61 -3.31
N ILE A 156 5.47 -3.73 -2.70
CA ILE A 156 5.51 -3.89 -1.23
C ILE A 156 6.73 -3.19 -0.60
N LEU A 157 7.89 -3.19 -1.25
CA LEU A 157 9.11 -2.62 -0.68
C LEU A 157 9.00 -1.09 -0.44
N PRO A 158 8.54 -0.27 -1.41
CA PRO A 158 8.34 1.16 -1.18
C PRO A 158 7.31 1.43 -0.08
N LEU A 159 6.21 0.68 -0.05
CA LEU A 159 5.20 0.76 1.01
C LEU A 159 5.81 0.48 2.39
N SER A 160 6.66 -0.54 2.50
CA SER A 160 7.38 -0.88 3.74
C SER A 160 8.30 0.27 4.18
N GLY A 161 8.97 0.92 3.22
CA GLY A 161 9.75 2.13 3.46
C GLY A 161 8.90 3.29 4.00
N MET A 162 7.71 3.50 3.44
CA MET A 162 6.78 4.53 3.91
C MET A 162 6.25 4.24 5.31
N LEU A 163 5.88 2.99 5.61
CA LEU A 163 5.45 2.57 6.94
C LEU A 163 6.57 2.78 7.96
N ARG A 164 7.80 2.36 7.64
CA ARG A 164 8.96 2.61 8.49
C ARG A 164 9.18 4.10 8.72
N GLY A 165 9.09 4.92 7.67
CA GLY A 165 9.21 6.38 7.75
C GLY A 165 8.16 6.99 8.68
N TYR A 166 6.90 6.59 8.50
CA TYR A 166 5.79 6.99 9.36
C TYR A 166 6.04 6.60 10.83
N CYS A 167 6.36 5.34 11.10
CA CYS A 167 6.66 4.88 12.46
C CYS A 167 7.82 5.67 13.08
N VAL A 168 8.93 5.88 12.35
CA VAL A 168 10.08 6.65 12.86
C VAL A 168 9.69 8.11 13.12
N ALA A 169 8.87 8.72 12.27
CA ALA A 169 8.38 10.09 12.47
C ALA A 169 7.51 10.17 13.73
N GLU A 170 6.57 9.25 13.94
CA GLU A 170 5.77 9.21 15.17
C GLU A 170 6.63 9.06 16.44
N ILE A 171 7.75 8.32 16.36
CA ILE A 171 8.71 8.20 17.48
C ILE A 171 9.43 9.52 17.73
N LYS A 172 9.89 10.19 16.66
CA LYS A 172 10.71 11.41 16.75
C LYS A 172 9.87 12.64 17.11
N ASP A 173 8.71 12.78 16.49
CA ASP A 173 7.78 13.89 16.63
C ASP A 173 6.91 13.80 17.89
N GLY A 174 7.12 12.76 18.70
CA GLY A 174 6.60 12.62 20.06
C GLY A 174 6.91 13.78 21.03
N ARG A 175 7.54 14.87 20.55
CA ARG A 175 7.59 16.18 21.21
C ARG A 175 6.31 17.01 21.10
N LYS A 176 5.36 16.65 20.22
CA LYS A 176 3.97 17.14 20.30
C LYS A 176 3.08 15.98 20.78
N PHE A 177 2.86 15.96 22.09
CA PHE A 177 2.09 14.97 22.85
C PHE A 177 0.60 14.87 22.41
N SER A 178 0.31 14.41 21.20
CA SER A 178 -1.07 14.21 20.75
C SER A 178 -1.39 12.77 20.34
N THR A 179 -0.41 11.93 19.98
CA THR A 179 -0.65 10.51 19.68
C THR A 179 -0.07 9.61 20.77
N ARG A 180 -0.91 8.71 21.32
CA ARG A 180 -0.54 7.81 22.43
C ARG A 180 0.53 6.78 22.04
N LEU A 181 0.67 6.47 20.75
CA LEU A 181 1.73 5.64 20.20
C LEU A 181 3.12 6.29 20.39
N ALA A 182 3.21 7.61 20.23
CA ALA A 182 4.45 8.36 20.42
C ALA A 182 4.93 8.30 21.88
N LEU A 183 4.01 8.41 22.84
CA LEU A 183 4.31 8.23 24.29
C LEU A 183 4.87 6.85 24.61
N ILE A 184 4.33 5.80 23.98
CA ILE A 184 4.76 4.41 24.20
C ILE A 184 6.13 4.18 23.59
N LEU A 185 6.35 4.63 22.36
CA LEU A 185 7.65 4.44 21.69
C LEU A 185 8.75 5.26 22.36
N GLN A 186 8.43 6.44 22.91
CA GLN A 186 9.35 7.18 23.76
C GLN A 186 9.73 6.36 25.01
N ARG A 187 8.75 5.80 25.74
CA ARG A 187 9.03 4.96 26.91
C ARG A 187 9.84 3.72 26.57
N THR A 188 9.55 3.07 25.46
CA THR A 188 10.34 1.92 24.97
C THR A 188 11.76 2.33 24.63
N LYS A 189 11.93 3.49 23.97
CA LYS A 189 13.27 4.04 23.68
C LYS A 189 14.03 4.37 24.97
N GLU A 190 13.38 4.98 25.95
CA GLU A 190 13.97 5.32 27.24
C GLU A 190 14.33 4.08 28.07
N LYS A 191 13.50 3.04 28.02
CA LYS A 191 13.68 1.82 28.83
C LYS A 191 14.67 0.83 28.22
N TYR A 192 14.75 0.73 26.90
CA TYR A 192 15.47 -0.35 26.23
C TYR A 192 16.54 0.12 25.23
N LEU A 193 16.55 1.40 24.85
CA LEU A 193 17.43 1.93 23.79
C LEU A 193 18.27 3.13 24.23
N ARG A 194 18.22 3.52 25.51
CA ARG A 194 19.20 4.45 26.11
C ARG A 194 20.27 3.63 26.84
N GLY A 195 21.38 3.42 26.16
CA GLY A 195 22.73 3.36 26.73
C GLY A 195 23.44 4.66 26.40
#